data_AF-A0A1Y6CSG1-F1
#
_entry.id   AF-A0A1Y6CSG1-F1
#
_cell.length_a   1.000
_cell.length_b   1.000
_cell.length_c   1.000
_cell.angle_alpha   90.00
_cell.angle_beta   90.00
_cell.angle_gamma   90.00
#
_symmetry.space_group_name_H-M   'P 1'
#
loop_
_entity.id
_entity.type
_entity.pdbx_description
1 polymer ?
#
loop_
_entity_poly.entity_id
_entity_poly.type
_entity_poly.pdbx_seq_one_letter_code
_entity_poly.pdbx_strand_id
1 'polypeptide(L)'
;MSLTLPSPLQEQYKFEHDRLTSIVKQYPWESVEAYSQYLGQSYFYAKRSTRILALASACFDHDKTALHYRFLDHAREEKGHEILLINDLRTLGKSIDDIQEFPETSVFYQNLFYWIQNKNPIGLFGWVLNLEGFAIEDGDYIYNRVVDAHGKKAATFLKVHSSEDIEHIQSAVAFFDKLNDDEITMIGDNFSQCSILFNAILQKIISRSHGANAKA
;
A
#
# COMPACT_ATOMS: atom_id res chain seq x y z
N MET A 1 -5.99 16.15 4.42
CA MET A 1 -5.10 16.47 5.56
C MET A 1 -3.70 16.03 5.14
N SER A 2 -2.63 16.77 5.41
CA SER A 2 -1.27 16.36 5.01
C SER A 2 -0.52 15.80 6.22
N LEU A 3 0.25 14.73 6.02
CA LEU A 3 1.08 14.13 7.06
C LEU A 3 2.31 15.00 7.36
N THR A 4 2.60 15.18 8.65
CA THR A 4 3.82 15.84 9.14
C THR A 4 4.82 14.78 9.57
N LEU A 5 6.01 14.77 8.96
CA LEU A 5 7.10 13.83 9.17
C LEU A 5 8.39 14.59 9.51
N PRO A 6 9.36 13.97 10.22
CA PRO A 6 10.67 14.58 10.46
C PRO A 6 11.47 14.72 9.15
N SER A 7 12.36 15.70 9.10
CA SER A 7 13.36 15.81 8.02
C SER A 7 14.45 14.74 8.20
N PRO A 8 15.01 14.17 7.11
CA PRO A 8 14.74 14.46 5.70
C PRO A 8 13.53 13.70 5.11
N LEU A 9 12.89 12.80 5.88
CA LEU A 9 11.82 11.93 5.41
C LEU A 9 10.62 12.71 4.83
N GLN A 10 10.29 13.88 5.37
CA GLN A 10 9.22 14.73 4.83
C GLN A 10 9.41 15.13 3.37
N GLU A 11 10.63 15.48 2.97
CA GLU A 11 10.94 15.90 1.60
C GLU A 11 10.86 14.71 0.64
N GLN A 12 11.37 13.57 1.09
CA GLN A 12 11.30 12.32 0.35
C GLN A 12 9.85 11.84 0.18
N TYR A 13 9.05 11.91 1.25
CA TYR A 13 7.61 11.62 1.22
C TYR A 13 6.92 12.47 0.16
N LYS A 14 7.14 13.79 0.17
CA LYS A 14 6.55 14.70 -0.81
C LYS A 14 6.93 14.32 -2.25
N PHE A 15 8.22 14.06 -2.50
CA PHE A 15 8.71 13.74 -3.84
C PHE A 15 8.09 12.45 -4.39
N GLU A 16 8.08 11.37 -3.60
CA GLU A 16 7.53 10.08 -4.00
C GLU A 16 6.00 10.12 -4.11
N HIS A 17 5.33 10.85 -3.22
CA HIS A 17 3.89 11.09 -3.24
C HIS A 17 3.49 11.80 -4.55
N ASP A 18 4.12 12.92 -4.88
CA ASP A 18 3.84 13.66 -6.13
C ASP A 18 3.99 12.77 -7.37
N ARG A 19 4.99 11.88 -7.37
CA ARG A 19 5.19 10.89 -8.44
C ARG A 19 4.05 9.89 -8.52
N LEU A 20 3.60 9.33 -7.39
CA LEU A 20 2.50 8.37 -7.33
C LEU A 20 1.16 9.03 -7.72
N THR A 21 0.85 10.21 -7.20
CA THR A 21 -0.35 11.00 -7.54
C THR A 21 -0.46 11.21 -9.06
N SER A 22 0.66 11.52 -9.73
CA SER A 22 0.69 11.68 -11.19
C SER A 22 0.27 10.41 -11.93
N ILE A 23 0.71 9.24 -11.46
CA ILE A 23 0.37 7.94 -12.04
C ILE A 23 -1.10 7.58 -11.76
N VAL A 24 -1.55 7.79 -10.52
CA VAL A 24 -2.93 7.51 -10.11
C VAL A 24 -3.94 8.34 -10.91
N LYS A 25 -3.63 9.61 -11.20
CA LYS A 25 -4.52 10.45 -12.03
C LYS A 25 -4.64 9.95 -13.47
N GLN A 26 -3.58 9.34 -14.00
CA GLN A 26 -3.55 8.75 -15.35
C GLN A 26 -4.10 7.32 -15.39
N TYR A 27 -4.25 6.68 -14.23
CA TYR A 27 -4.72 5.30 -14.15
C TYR A 27 -6.19 5.19 -14.62
N PRO A 28 -6.52 4.23 -15.49
CA PRO A 28 -7.88 4.07 -16.02
C PRO A 28 -8.78 3.33 -15.04
N TRP A 29 -9.14 3.97 -13.92
CA TRP A 29 -9.96 3.40 -12.84
C TRP A 29 -11.33 2.89 -13.31
N GLU A 30 -11.88 3.49 -14.38
CA GLU A 30 -13.16 3.10 -14.97
C GLU A 30 -13.09 1.83 -15.83
N SER A 31 -11.89 1.40 -16.23
CA SER A 31 -11.72 0.16 -16.98
C SER A 31 -11.84 -1.04 -16.04
N VAL A 32 -12.79 -1.93 -16.31
CA VAL A 32 -12.95 -3.18 -15.56
C VAL A 32 -11.67 -4.00 -15.58
N GLU A 33 -11.01 -4.13 -16.74
CA GLU A 33 -9.76 -4.87 -16.91
C GLU A 33 -8.64 -4.27 -16.06
N ALA A 34 -8.41 -2.95 -16.16
CA ALA A 34 -7.33 -2.31 -15.42
C ALA A 34 -7.60 -2.31 -13.91
N TYR A 35 -8.83 -2.01 -13.49
CA TYR A 35 -9.17 -1.99 -12.07
C TYR A 35 -9.10 -3.40 -11.46
N SER A 36 -9.53 -4.43 -12.20
CA SER A 36 -9.37 -5.81 -11.75
C SER A 36 -7.90 -6.20 -11.60
N GLN A 37 -7.03 -5.76 -12.51
CA GLN A 37 -5.58 -5.95 -12.35
C GLN A 37 -5.05 -5.26 -11.08
N TYR A 38 -5.50 -4.04 -10.77
CA TYR A 38 -5.14 -3.37 -9.52
C TYR A 38 -5.58 -4.20 -8.31
N LEU A 39 -6.85 -4.64 -8.24
CA LEU A 39 -7.36 -5.45 -7.15
C LEU A 39 -6.58 -6.77 -6.99
N GLY A 40 -6.27 -7.45 -8.10
CA GLY A 40 -5.51 -8.69 -8.07
C GLY A 40 -4.05 -8.50 -7.65
N GLN A 41 -3.37 -7.46 -8.14
CA GLN A 41 -2.02 -7.16 -7.67
C GLN A 41 -2.01 -6.77 -6.18
N SER A 42 -3.02 -6.02 -5.73
CA SER A 42 -3.21 -5.70 -4.32
C SER A 42 -3.42 -6.93 -3.45
N TYR A 43 -4.18 -7.90 -3.96
CA TYR A 43 -4.47 -9.15 -3.23
C TYR A 43 -3.20 -9.92 -2.89
N PHE A 44 -2.22 -9.94 -3.81
CA PHE A 44 -1.01 -10.70 -3.61
C PHE A 44 -0.17 -10.21 -2.42
N TYR A 45 -0.09 -8.91 -2.15
CA TYR A 45 0.58 -8.44 -0.94
C TYR A 45 -0.37 -8.39 0.27
N ALA A 46 -1.66 -8.05 0.09
CA ALA A 46 -2.63 -7.98 1.19
C ALA A 46 -2.82 -9.34 1.89
N LYS A 47 -2.86 -10.45 1.15
CA LYS A 47 -2.96 -11.80 1.77
C LYS A 47 -1.76 -12.18 2.66
N ARG A 48 -0.68 -11.39 2.61
CA ARG A 48 0.56 -11.55 3.37
C ARG A 48 0.74 -10.45 4.43
N SER A 49 -0.05 -9.36 4.41
CA SER A 49 0.13 -8.20 5.28
C SER A 49 0.14 -8.58 6.76
N THR A 50 -0.88 -9.32 7.21
CA THR A 50 -0.99 -9.79 8.61
C THR A 50 0.22 -10.60 9.07
N ARG A 51 0.82 -11.42 8.20
CA ARG A 51 2.01 -12.23 8.49
C ARG A 51 3.27 -11.37 8.54
N ILE A 52 3.40 -10.42 7.63
CA ILE A 52 4.53 -9.49 7.55
C ILE A 52 4.56 -8.60 8.79
N LEU A 53 3.41 -8.03 9.16
CA LEU A 53 3.26 -7.18 10.34
C LEU A 53 3.52 -7.96 11.64
N ALA A 54 2.98 -9.18 11.77
CA ALA A 54 3.26 -10.04 12.93
C ALA A 54 4.74 -10.44 13.02
N LEU A 55 5.40 -10.73 11.89
CA LEU A 55 6.82 -11.04 11.86
C LEU A 55 7.67 -9.82 12.30
N ALA A 56 7.37 -8.63 11.77
CA ALA A 56 8.06 -7.41 12.15
C ALA A 56 7.89 -7.10 13.63
N SER A 57 6.66 -7.24 14.14
CA SER A 57 6.35 -7.12 15.56
C SER A 57 7.23 -8.02 16.42
N ALA A 58 7.39 -9.29 16.04
CA ALA A 58 8.19 -10.26 16.77
C ALA A 58 9.70 -9.98 16.74
N CYS A 59 10.18 -9.16 15.80
CA CYS A 59 11.60 -8.83 15.64
C CYS A 59 12.01 -7.53 16.37
N PHE A 60 11.09 -6.81 17.01
CA PHE A 60 11.47 -5.67 17.85
C PHE A 60 12.03 -6.14 19.20
N ASP A 61 13.11 -5.49 19.64
CA ASP A 61 13.70 -5.71 20.96
C ASP A 61 12.75 -5.26 22.10
N HIS A 62 12.99 -5.76 23.32
CA HIS A 62 12.12 -5.51 24.47
C HIS A 62 12.03 -4.02 24.86
N ASP A 63 13.09 -3.25 24.62
CA ASP A 63 13.11 -1.80 24.82
C ASP A 63 12.23 -1.03 23.81
N LYS A 64 11.84 -1.68 22.69
CA LYS A 64 10.91 -1.18 21.67
C LYS A 64 9.53 -1.80 21.76
N THR A 65 9.08 -2.21 22.96
CA THR A 65 7.76 -2.83 23.20
C THR A 65 6.58 -2.03 22.62
N ALA A 66 6.65 -0.69 22.60
CA ALA A 66 5.58 0.11 22.03
C ALA A 66 5.42 -0.09 20.50
N LEU A 67 6.53 -0.25 19.78
CA LEU A 67 6.52 -0.59 18.35
C LEU A 67 6.07 -2.02 18.12
N HIS A 68 6.52 -2.95 18.96
CA HIS A 68 6.01 -4.32 18.97
C HIS A 68 4.47 -4.37 19.02
N TYR A 69 3.85 -3.65 19.97
CA TYR A 69 2.39 -3.59 20.09
C TYR A 69 1.72 -2.88 18.92
N ARG A 70 2.26 -1.75 18.42
CA ARG A 70 1.68 -1.06 17.26
C ARG A 70 1.58 -1.96 16.04
N PHE A 71 2.61 -2.77 15.76
CA PHE A 71 2.59 -3.72 14.64
C PHE A 71 1.64 -4.92 14.88
N LEU A 72 1.42 -5.36 16.13
CA LEU A 72 0.39 -6.35 16.43
C LEU A 72 -1.02 -5.80 16.19
N ASP A 73 -1.28 -4.57 16.64
CA ASP A 73 -2.56 -3.90 16.41
C ASP A 73 -2.79 -3.71 14.91
N HIS A 74 -1.75 -3.31 14.16
CA HIS A 74 -1.81 -3.21 12.70
C HIS A 74 -2.14 -4.55 12.03
N ALA A 75 -1.49 -5.64 12.47
CA ALA A 75 -1.78 -6.97 11.95
C ALA A 75 -3.24 -7.40 12.23
N ARG A 76 -3.84 -6.91 13.32
CA ARG A 76 -5.26 -7.13 13.64
C ARG A 76 -6.17 -6.31 12.74
N GLU A 77 -5.82 -5.05 12.48
CA GLU A 77 -6.55 -4.13 11.58
C GLU A 77 -6.65 -4.72 10.17
N GLU A 78 -5.55 -5.23 9.63
CA GLU A 78 -5.43 -5.79 8.28
C GLU A 78 -6.19 -7.11 8.03
N LYS A 79 -6.82 -7.68 9.06
CA LYS A 79 -7.41 -9.02 8.98
C LYS A 79 -8.61 -9.05 8.04
N GLY A 80 -8.51 -9.84 6.97
CA GLY A 80 -9.61 -10.08 6.03
C GLY A 80 -9.68 -9.05 4.90
N HIS A 81 -8.72 -8.12 4.80
CA HIS A 81 -8.62 -7.18 3.68
C HIS A 81 -8.44 -7.89 2.34
N GLU A 82 -7.78 -9.06 2.32
CA GLU A 82 -7.67 -9.91 1.14
C GLU A 82 -9.03 -10.45 0.65
N ILE A 83 -10.00 -10.60 1.56
CA ILE A 83 -11.36 -11.06 1.23
C ILE A 83 -12.16 -9.92 0.57
N LEU A 84 -11.94 -8.67 1.00
CA LEU A 84 -12.55 -7.49 0.36
C LEU A 84 -12.15 -7.42 -1.12
N LEU A 85 -10.85 -7.60 -1.41
CA LEU A 85 -10.33 -7.63 -2.77
C LEU A 85 -10.95 -8.74 -3.64
N ILE A 86 -11.10 -9.96 -3.09
CA ILE A 86 -11.77 -11.07 -3.78
C ILE A 86 -13.23 -10.74 -4.05
N ASN A 87 -13.93 -10.12 -3.10
CA ASN A 87 -15.34 -9.77 -3.25
C ASN A 87 -15.54 -8.64 -4.27
N ASP A 88 -14.68 -7.62 -4.26
CA ASP A 88 -14.68 -6.54 -5.24
C ASP A 88 -14.45 -7.09 -6.66
N LEU A 89 -13.48 -7.99 -6.84
CA LEU A 89 -13.26 -8.71 -8.11
C LEU A 89 -14.51 -9.49 -8.56
N ARG A 90 -15.17 -10.19 -7.64
CA ARG A 90 -16.39 -10.94 -7.94
C ARG A 90 -17.52 -10.00 -8.38
N THR A 91 -17.66 -8.82 -7.78
CA THR A 91 -18.64 -7.81 -8.20
C THR A 91 -18.39 -7.36 -9.66
N LEU A 92 -17.12 -7.32 -10.09
CA LEU A 92 -16.72 -7.01 -11.47
C LEU A 92 -16.81 -8.20 -12.43
N GLY A 93 -17.26 -9.37 -11.97
CA GLY A 93 -17.33 -10.60 -12.77
C GLY A 93 -15.96 -11.20 -13.12
N LYS A 94 -14.91 -10.90 -12.35
CA LYS A 94 -13.57 -11.48 -12.50
C LYS A 94 -13.23 -12.43 -11.35
N SER A 95 -12.29 -13.34 -11.57
CA SER A 95 -11.70 -14.18 -10.53
C SER A 95 -10.25 -13.78 -10.25
N ILE A 96 -9.81 -13.97 -9.01
CA ILE A 96 -8.39 -13.85 -8.66
C ILE A 96 -7.55 -14.90 -9.38
N ASP A 97 -8.13 -16.06 -9.70
CA ASP A 97 -7.46 -17.16 -10.40
C ASP A 97 -7.08 -16.80 -11.85
N ASP A 98 -7.76 -15.79 -12.43
CA ASP A 98 -7.49 -15.30 -13.78
C ASP A 98 -6.41 -14.21 -13.82
N ILE A 99 -5.91 -13.78 -12.65
CA ILE A 99 -4.95 -12.68 -12.53
C ILE A 99 -3.58 -13.23 -12.15
N GLN A 100 -2.64 -13.11 -13.08
CA GLN A 100 -1.25 -13.48 -12.84
C GLN A 100 -0.53 -12.42 -11.99
N GLU A 101 0.14 -12.86 -10.92
CA GLU A 101 1.04 -12.02 -10.11
C GLU A 101 2.18 -11.50 -10.99
N PHE A 102 2.46 -10.20 -10.90
CA PHE A 102 3.59 -9.60 -11.59
C PHE A 102 4.88 -9.80 -10.79
N PRO A 103 6.05 -9.94 -11.45
CA PRO A 103 7.34 -9.94 -10.76
C PRO A 103 7.52 -8.74 -9.82
N GLU A 104 7.11 -7.54 -10.25
CA GLU A 104 7.16 -6.31 -9.48
C GLU A 104 6.34 -6.41 -8.18
N THR A 105 5.14 -7.01 -8.26
CA THR A 105 4.29 -7.31 -7.09
C THR A 105 4.94 -8.33 -6.17
N SER A 106 5.58 -9.37 -6.73
CA SER A 106 6.28 -10.36 -5.93
C SER A 106 7.45 -9.77 -5.16
N VAL A 107 8.26 -8.93 -5.82
CA VAL A 107 9.40 -8.24 -5.21
C VAL A 107 8.92 -7.21 -4.17
N PHE A 108 7.77 -6.56 -4.39
CA PHE A 108 7.18 -5.61 -3.45
C PHE A 108 7.02 -6.18 -2.03
N TYR A 109 6.33 -7.31 -1.86
CA TYR A 109 6.19 -7.90 -0.53
C TYR A 109 7.43 -8.71 -0.09
N GLN A 110 8.22 -9.27 -1.02
CA GLN A 110 9.47 -9.98 -0.67
C GLN A 110 10.49 -9.04 -0.05
N ASN A 111 10.55 -7.79 -0.54
CA ASN A 111 11.39 -6.74 0.03
C ASN A 111 11.12 -6.56 1.53
N LEU A 112 9.86 -6.62 1.96
CA LEU A 112 9.49 -6.46 3.37
C LEU A 112 10.08 -7.56 4.24
N PHE A 113 10.05 -8.82 3.78
CA PHE A 113 10.71 -9.92 4.48
C PHE A 113 12.23 -9.69 4.56
N TYR A 114 12.85 -9.22 3.48
CA TYR A 114 14.28 -8.89 3.49
C TYR A 114 14.62 -7.83 4.54
N TRP A 115 13.84 -6.76 4.63
CA TRP A 115 14.04 -5.70 5.63
C TRP A 115 13.90 -6.22 7.05
N ILE A 116 12.88 -7.04 7.33
CA ILE A 116 12.70 -7.60 8.68
C ILE A 116 13.86 -8.54 9.05
N GLN A 117 14.30 -9.39 8.12
CA GLN A 117 15.26 -10.46 8.41
C GLN A 117 16.72 -10.03 8.36
N ASN A 118 17.05 -9.04 7.52
CA ASN A 118 18.44 -8.68 7.19
C ASN A 118 18.78 -7.23 7.49
N LYS A 119 17.80 -6.42 7.88
CA LYS A 119 17.99 -5.01 8.23
C LYS A 119 17.34 -4.75 9.59
N ASN A 120 16.31 -3.93 9.65
CA ASN A 120 15.61 -3.59 10.86
C ASN A 120 14.10 -3.53 10.57
N PRO A 121 13.24 -4.12 11.42
CA PRO A 121 11.79 -4.08 11.24
C PRO A 121 11.22 -2.66 11.22
N ILE A 122 11.92 -1.65 11.78
CA ILE A 122 11.49 -0.25 11.73
C ILE A 122 11.28 0.26 10.31
N GLY A 123 12.06 -0.25 9.35
CA GLY A 123 11.96 0.15 7.94
C GLY A 123 10.57 -0.08 7.35
N LEU A 124 9.76 -0.98 7.91
CA LEU A 124 8.40 -1.25 7.41
C LEU A 124 7.44 -0.08 7.54
N PHE A 125 7.72 0.91 8.38
CA PHE A 125 6.94 2.13 8.33
C PHE A 125 7.03 2.81 6.96
N GLY A 126 8.09 2.59 6.18
CA GLY A 126 8.16 3.06 4.81
C GLY A 126 7.11 2.42 3.90
N TRP A 127 6.83 1.13 4.07
CA TRP A 127 5.74 0.45 3.36
C TRP A 127 4.37 0.98 3.80
N VAL A 128 4.17 1.19 5.11
CA VAL A 128 2.94 1.76 5.67
C VAL A 128 2.69 3.18 5.11
N LEU A 129 3.70 4.04 5.10
CA LEU A 129 3.59 5.39 4.51
C LEU A 129 3.24 5.35 3.02
N ASN A 130 3.79 4.39 2.27
CA ASN A 130 3.53 4.27 0.84
C ASN A 130 2.07 3.92 0.53
N LEU A 131 1.47 3.00 1.29
CA LEU A 131 0.10 2.56 1.03
C LEU A 131 -0.93 3.47 1.71
N GLU A 132 -0.75 3.72 2.99
CA GLU A 132 -1.76 4.36 3.82
C GLU A 132 -1.63 5.88 3.80
N GLY A 133 -0.40 6.41 3.83
CA GLY A 133 -0.17 7.85 3.74
C GLY A 133 -0.72 8.45 2.44
N PHE A 134 -0.52 7.72 1.35
CA PHE A 134 -1.13 8.05 0.07
C PHE A 134 -2.67 7.98 0.10
N ALA A 135 -3.24 6.98 0.78
CA ALA A 135 -4.69 6.83 0.88
C ALA A 135 -5.38 7.99 1.62
N ILE A 136 -4.70 8.65 2.56
CA ILE A 136 -5.20 9.90 3.20
C ILE A 136 -5.40 11.01 2.18
N GLU A 137 -4.46 11.18 1.25
CA GLU A 137 -4.39 12.36 0.39
C GLU A 137 -5.16 12.16 -0.93
N ASP A 138 -5.08 10.98 -1.52
CA ASP A 138 -5.64 10.66 -2.83
C ASP A 138 -6.68 9.52 -2.79
N GLY A 139 -6.94 8.90 -1.63
CA GLY A 139 -7.87 7.76 -1.51
C GLY A 139 -9.30 8.10 -1.92
N ASP A 140 -9.82 9.25 -1.49
CA ASP A 140 -11.16 9.73 -1.87
C ASP A 140 -11.30 9.96 -3.38
N TYR A 141 -10.23 10.42 -4.03
CA TYR A 141 -10.23 10.60 -5.48
C TYR A 141 -10.42 9.27 -6.20
N ILE A 142 -9.66 8.24 -5.79
CA ILE A 142 -9.77 6.89 -6.38
C ILE A 142 -11.14 6.28 -6.06
N TYR A 143 -11.55 6.32 -4.79
CA TYR A 143 -12.80 5.74 -4.32
C TYR A 143 -14.00 6.28 -5.10
N ASN A 144 -14.10 7.60 -5.25
CA ASN A 144 -15.21 8.21 -5.97
C ASN A 144 -15.25 7.80 -7.45
N ARG A 145 -14.11 7.79 -8.16
CA ARG A 145 -14.05 7.34 -9.56
C ARG A 145 -14.48 5.89 -9.73
N VAL A 146 -14.01 5.00 -8.84
CA VAL A 146 -14.39 3.58 -8.86
C VAL A 146 -15.87 3.40 -8.54
N VAL A 147 -16.40 4.11 -7.55
CA VAL A 147 -17.82 4.02 -7.18
C VAL A 147 -18.71 4.50 -8.33
N ASP A 148 -18.34 5.57 -9.01
CA ASP A 148 -19.11 6.11 -10.14
C ASP A 148 -19.13 5.14 -11.33
N ALA A 149 -18.03 4.43 -11.58
CA ALA A 149 -17.92 3.49 -12.70
C ALA A 149 -18.47 2.07 -12.40
N HIS A 150 -18.20 1.55 -11.21
CA HIS A 150 -18.39 0.13 -10.86
C HIS A 150 -19.35 -0.09 -9.68
N GLY A 151 -19.74 0.98 -8.99
CA GLY A 151 -20.61 0.95 -7.83
C GLY A 151 -19.90 0.61 -6.51
N LYS A 152 -20.54 0.95 -5.39
CA LYS A 152 -19.98 0.79 -4.03
C LYS A 152 -19.57 -0.64 -3.66
N LYS A 153 -20.25 -1.64 -4.24
CA LYS A 153 -19.95 -3.07 -3.97
C LYS A 153 -18.65 -3.56 -4.62
N ALA A 154 -18.07 -2.77 -5.52
CA ALA A 154 -16.78 -3.05 -6.15
C ALA A 154 -15.64 -2.23 -5.52
N ALA A 155 -15.92 -1.42 -4.48
CA ALA A 155 -14.97 -0.49 -3.87
C ALA A 155 -14.83 -0.71 -2.36
N THR A 156 -15.11 -1.91 -1.86
CA THR A 156 -15.13 -2.18 -0.41
C THR A 156 -13.73 -2.13 0.19
N PHE A 157 -12.72 -2.61 -0.52
CA PHE A 157 -11.32 -2.51 -0.10
C PHE A 157 -10.86 -1.05 -0.03
N LEU A 158 -11.15 -0.26 -1.06
CA LEU A 158 -10.80 1.16 -1.11
C LEU A 158 -11.48 1.96 0.01
N LYS A 159 -12.75 1.65 0.32
CA LYS A 159 -13.50 2.34 1.38
C LYS A 159 -12.82 2.28 2.74
N VAL A 160 -12.33 1.09 3.12
CA VAL A 160 -11.63 0.88 4.40
C VAL A 160 -10.37 1.75 4.45
N HIS A 161 -9.57 1.73 3.37
CA HIS A 161 -8.30 2.44 3.32
C HIS A 161 -8.41 3.95 3.06
N SER A 162 -9.52 4.46 2.49
CA SER A 162 -9.68 5.89 2.19
C SER A 162 -10.38 6.68 3.30
N SER A 163 -11.27 6.04 4.07
CA SER A 163 -12.17 6.76 4.99
C SER A 163 -12.17 6.26 6.43
N GLU A 164 -11.74 5.03 6.67
CA GLU A 164 -11.82 4.42 8.00
C GLU A 164 -10.43 4.34 8.70
N ASP A 165 -9.32 4.46 7.96
CA ASP A 165 -7.94 4.29 8.48
C ASP A 165 -7.15 5.59 8.78
N ILE A 166 -7.75 6.77 8.68
CA ILE A 166 -7.02 8.04 8.88
C ILE A 166 -6.40 8.15 10.30
N GLU A 167 -7.07 7.59 11.32
CA GLU A 167 -6.55 7.57 12.70
C GLU A 167 -5.34 6.63 12.87
N HIS A 168 -5.24 5.56 12.07
CA HIS A 168 -4.18 4.55 12.22
C HIS A 168 -2.81 5.05 11.77
N ILE A 169 -2.74 5.85 10.70
CA ILE A 169 -1.46 6.42 10.25
C ILE A 169 -1.00 7.51 11.20
N GLN A 170 -1.90 8.34 11.73
CA GLN A 170 -1.53 9.35 12.72
C GLN A 170 -0.96 8.70 13.98
N SER A 171 -1.54 7.57 14.41
CA SER A 171 -0.99 6.78 15.51
C SER A 171 0.39 6.18 15.19
N ALA A 172 0.64 5.80 13.93
CA ALA A 172 1.94 5.29 13.48
C ALA A 172 3.01 6.39 13.44
N VAL A 173 2.67 7.58 12.94
CA VAL A 173 3.59 8.73 12.84
C VAL A 173 3.89 9.32 14.21
N ALA A 174 3.01 9.18 15.20
CA ALA A 174 3.28 9.62 16.58
C ALA A 174 4.52 8.94 17.22
N PHE A 175 5.00 7.83 16.66
CA PHE A 175 6.23 7.19 17.11
C PHE A 175 7.49 7.82 16.51
N PHE A 176 7.38 8.58 15.42
CA PHE A 176 8.54 9.05 14.65
C PHE A 176 9.35 10.10 15.41
N ASP A 177 8.70 10.91 16.25
CA ASP A 177 9.36 11.90 17.11
C ASP A 177 10.32 11.26 18.13
N LYS A 178 10.24 9.95 18.33
CA LYS A 178 11.06 9.17 19.27
C LYS A 178 12.14 8.34 18.58
N LEU A 179 12.20 8.37 17.25
CA LEU A 179 13.18 7.62 16.47
C LEU A 179 14.47 8.43 16.32
N ASN A 180 15.59 7.73 16.19
CA ASN A 180 16.86 8.36 15.84
C ASN A 180 17.02 8.52 14.32
N ASP A 181 18.04 9.30 13.91
CA ASP A 181 18.29 9.62 12.50
C ASP A 181 18.52 8.38 11.62
N ASP A 182 19.18 7.33 12.14
CA ASP A 182 19.40 6.09 11.39
C ASP A 182 18.08 5.35 11.15
N GLU A 183 17.19 5.31 12.13
CA GLU A 183 15.86 4.71 12.00
C GLU A 183 15.00 5.47 10.99
N ILE A 184 15.01 6.81 11.06
CA ILE A 184 14.32 7.66 10.07
C ILE A 184 14.89 7.42 8.66
N THR A 185 16.20 7.26 8.52
CA THR A 185 16.84 6.94 7.25
C THR A 185 16.40 5.57 6.73
N MET A 186 16.33 4.55 7.59
CA MET A 186 15.86 3.20 7.20
C MET A 186 14.39 3.20 6.74
N ILE A 187 13.53 3.99 7.39
CA ILE A 187 12.14 4.20 6.96
C ILE A 187 12.11 4.82 5.57
N GLY A 188 12.91 5.87 5.34
CA GLY A 188 13.04 6.51 4.04
C GLY A 188 13.51 5.54 2.95
N ASP A 189 14.56 4.78 3.20
CA ASP A 189 15.10 3.81 2.23
C ASP A 189 14.04 2.78 1.80
N ASN A 190 13.32 2.20 2.75
CA ASN A 190 12.24 1.27 2.45
C ASN A 190 11.07 1.95 1.73
N PHE A 191 10.68 3.16 2.15
CA PHE A 191 9.63 3.96 1.51
C PHE A 191 9.92 4.22 0.03
N SER A 192 11.16 4.61 -0.31
CA SER A 192 11.59 4.78 -1.71
C SER A 192 11.48 3.49 -2.51
N GLN A 193 11.95 2.36 -1.95
CA GLN A 193 11.88 1.07 -2.63
C GLN A 193 10.43 0.64 -2.88
N CYS A 194 9.58 0.76 -1.86
CA CYS A 194 8.15 0.48 -1.96
C CYS A 194 7.48 1.38 -3.01
N SER A 195 7.79 2.68 -3.01
CA SER A 195 7.23 3.64 -3.97
C SER A 195 7.67 3.36 -5.41
N ILE A 196 8.91 2.95 -5.65
CA ILE A 196 9.38 2.54 -6.98
C ILE A 196 8.63 1.30 -7.47
N LEU A 197 8.54 0.27 -6.62
CA LEU A 197 7.93 -1.00 -6.96
C LEU A 197 6.41 -0.86 -7.17
N PHE A 198 5.72 -0.12 -6.29
CA PHE A 198 4.29 0.14 -6.42
C PHE A 198 3.97 0.92 -7.70
N ASN A 199 4.78 1.95 -8.02
CA ASN A 199 4.63 2.70 -9.26
C ASN A 199 4.86 1.81 -10.49
N ALA A 200 5.84 0.88 -10.44
CA ALA A 200 6.09 -0.06 -11.52
C ALA A 200 4.91 -1.01 -11.75
N ILE A 201 4.23 -1.46 -10.69
CA ILE A 201 2.99 -2.25 -10.80
C ILE A 201 1.92 -1.46 -11.56
N LEU A 202 1.62 -0.22 -11.13
CA LEU A 202 0.59 0.61 -11.76
C LEU A 202 0.92 0.93 -13.22
N GLN A 203 2.16 1.34 -13.50
CA GLN A 203 2.63 1.65 -14.86
C GLN A 203 2.53 0.44 -15.80
N LYS A 204 2.84 -0.76 -15.29
CA LYS A 204 2.69 -1.98 -16.07
C LYS A 204 1.24 -2.25 -16.44
N ILE A 205 0.30 -2.02 -15.53
CA ILE A 205 -1.12 -2.16 -15.85
C ILE A 205 -1.54 -1.13 -16.91
N ILE A 206 -1.17 0.15 -16.71
CA ILE A 206 -1.45 1.22 -17.66
C ILE A 206 -0.92 0.89 -19.07
N SER A 207 0.31 0.38 -19.17
CA SER A 207 0.92 0.01 -20.46
C SER A 207 0.17 -1.11 -21.18
N ARG A 208 -0.33 -2.11 -20.44
CA ARG A 208 -1.11 -3.23 -20.99
C ARG A 208 -2.49 -2.76 -21.48
N SER A 209 -3.13 -1.84 -20.75
CA SER A 209 -4.42 -1.27 -21.14
C SER A 209 -4.33 -0.48 -22.45
N HIS A 210 -3.28 0.33 -22.63
CA HIS A 210 -3.05 1.05 -23.88
C HIS A 210 -2.70 0.11 -25.05
N GLY A 211 -1.89 -0.92 -24.81
CA GLY A 211 -1.51 -1.89 -25.82
C GLY A 211 -2.66 -2.78 -26.31
N ALA A 212 -3.67 -3.03 -25.47
CA ALA A 212 -4.90 -3.73 -25.85
C ALA A 212 -5.80 -2.86 -26.75
N ASN A 213 -5.94 -1.56 -26.44
CA ASN A 213 -6.74 -0.62 -27.23
C ASN A 213 -6.13 -0.28 -28.60
N ALA A 214 -4.81 -0.42 -28.78
CA ALA A 214 -4.15 -0.20 -30.07
C ALA A 214 -4.27 -1.38 -31.06
N LYS A 215 -4.81 -2.52 -30.61
CA LYS A 215 -4.98 -3.76 -31.40
C LYS A 215 -6.44 -4.12 -31.70
N ALA A 216 -7.40 -3.32 -31.21
CA ALA A 216 -8.83 -3.41 -31.52
C ALA A 216 -9.19 -2.41 -32.61
#